data_AF-A0A6A5UU86-F1
#
_entry.id   AF-A0A6A5UU86-F1
#
_cell.length_a   1.000
_cell.length_b   1.000
_cell.length_c   1.000
_cell.angle_alpha   90.00
_cell.angle_beta   90.00
_cell.angle_gamma   90.00
#
_symmetry.space_group_name_H-M   'P 1'
#
loop_
_entity.id
_entity.type
_entity.pdbx_description
1 polymer ?
#
loop_
_entity_poly.entity_id
_entity_poly.type
_entity_poly.pdbx_seq_one_letter_code
_entity_poly.pdbx_strand_id
1 'polypeptide(L)'
;TQQAFLALLQRPWFRRIWILQEVAAARHVLIMCASKQIDGYVFCLGVDSLKNFYGARTDLQGMIRSVTYLIREAIFRPGYSMGSSGRSSLDICPLGELMDMYHAHEATKRHDKVYALLGMSSDDLSKAGLLPDYGVPWEELLQRLTKYLLSEEISVETWDDKEIAVIKSKGVILGKVSSVQSDMALDDRQGVDVIFTNIPGHPGDMGEWGAHWTLQVSAKSIRDGDIICLLQGASKPTIIRLSEDYFVIIMIGATTLEDMKTGSGYTKWSKVLQSVQSFTRDFILVWDWENPLEKWQSPG
;
A
#
# COMPACT_ATOMS: atom_id res chain seq x y z
N THR A 1 -9.97 29.60 -10.08
CA THR A 1 -8.59 29.13 -9.84
C THR A 1 -8.57 27.70 -9.32
N GLN A 2 -9.29 27.37 -8.25
CA GLN A 2 -9.36 26.00 -7.69
C GLN A 2 -9.91 24.96 -8.69
N GLN A 3 -10.94 25.29 -9.45
CA GLN A 3 -11.52 24.40 -10.45
C GLN A 3 -10.55 24.05 -11.59
N ALA A 4 -9.65 24.97 -11.96
CA ALA A 4 -8.61 24.71 -12.95
C ALA A 4 -7.52 23.77 -12.40
N PHE A 5 -7.20 23.90 -11.11
CA PHE A 5 -6.29 22.98 -10.43
C PHE A 5 -6.87 21.57 -10.33
N LEU A 6 -8.15 21.44 -9.98
CA LEU A 6 -8.86 20.16 -10.00
C LEU A 6 -8.85 19.53 -11.41
N ALA A 7 -9.08 20.33 -12.46
CA ALA A 7 -9.01 19.86 -13.83
C ALA A 7 -7.59 19.40 -14.24
N LEU A 8 -6.54 20.01 -13.67
CA LEU A 8 -5.16 19.56 -13.86
C LEU A 8 -4.94 18.19 -13.21
N LEU A 9 -5.34 18.01 -11.95
CA LEU A 9 -5.19 16.73 -11.21
C LEU A 9 -6.01 15.59 -11.82
N GLN A 10 -7.08 15.91 -12.54
CA GLN A 10 -7.91 14.92 -13.24
C GLN A 10 -7.33 14.47 -14.59
N ARG A 11 -6.20 15.03 -15.03
CA ARG A 11 -5.60 14.64 -16.30
C ARG A 11 -5.13 13.18 -16.25
N PRO A 12 -5.21 12.45 -17.38
CA PRO A 12 -4.78 11.04 -17.46
C PRO A 12 -3.33 10.81 -17.02
N TRP A 13 -2.46 11.82 -17.11
CA TRP A 13 -1.08 11.70 -16.66
C TRP A 13 -0.98 11.22 -15.21
N PHE A 14 -1.77 11.77 -14.28
CA PHE A 14 -1.75 11.38 -12.86
C PHE A 14 -2.27 9.96 -12.60
N ARG A 15 -2.92 9.33 -13.58
CA ARG A 15 -3.57 8.03 -13.41
C ARG A 15 -2.77 6.88 -13.97
N ARG A 16 -1.79 7.13 -14.83
CA ARG A 16 -1.12 6.07 -15.59
C ARG A 16 -0.07 5.38 -14.74
N ILE A 17 -0.11 4.03 -14.67
CA ILE A 17 0.88 3.26 -13.92
C ILE A 17 2.32 3.51 -14.41
N TRP A 18 2.50 3.70 -15.73
CA TRP A 18 3.82 3.90 -16.32
C TRP A 18 4.50 5.21 -15.93
N ILE A 19 3.75 6.25 -15.54
CA ILE A 19 4.38 7.49 -15.11
C ILE A 19 5.12 7.34 -13.78
N LEU A 20 4.80 6.29 -13.00
CA LEU A 20 5.38 6.09 -11.68
C LEU A 20 6.87 5.83 -11.78
N GLN A 21 7.32 5.04 -12.76
CA GLN A 21 8.75 4.81 -13.01
C GLN A 21 9.45 6.08 -13.49
N GLU A 22 8.80 6.86 -14.37
CA GLU A 22 9.37 8.11 -14.88
C GLU A 22 9.61 9.09 -13.73
N VAL A 23 8.61 9.26 -12.86
CA VAL A 23 8.70 10.12 -11.69
C VAL A 23 9.67 9.53 -10.66
N ALA A 24 9.68 8.21 -10.43
CA ALA A 24 10.55 7.54 -9.48
C ALA A 24 12.04 7.55 -9.87
N ALA A 25 12.35 7.57 -11.17
CA ALA A 25 13.72 7.66 -11.65
C ALA A 25 14.24 9.12 -11.69
N ALA A 26 13.34 10.09 -11.73
CA ALA A 26 13.71 11.50 -11.85
C ALA A 26 14.37 12.05 -10.57
N ARG A 27 15.42 12.85 -10.72
CA ARG A 27 16.02 13.60 -9.59
C ARG A 27 15.48 15.01 -9.43
N HIS A 28 14.81 15.48 -10.48
CA HIS A 28 14.14 16.78 -10.51
C HIS A 28 12.88 16.62 -11.35
N VAL A 29 11.75 17.02 -10.79
CA VAL A 29 10.44 16.92 -11.45
C VAL A 29 9.95 18.32 -11.72
N LEU A 30 9.55 18.59 -12.97
CA LEU A 30 8.90 19.82 -13.39
C LEU A 30 7.49 19.49 -13.87
N ILE A 31 6.50 20.15 -13.27
CA ILE A 31 5.11 20.02 -13.72
C ILE A 31 4.85 21.10 -14.77
N MET A 32 4.55 20.66 -15.98
CA MET A 32 4.31 21.51 -17.15
C MET A 32 2.83 21.49 -17.53
N CYS A 33 2.24 22.65 -17.75
CA CYS A 33 0.91 22.78 -18.35
C CYS A 33 0.92 23.91 -19.38
N ALA A 34 0.91 23.54 -20.66
CA ALA A 34 1.12 24.46 -21.78
C ALA A 34 2.42 25.27 -21.60
N SER A 35 2.35 26.61 -21.57
CA SER A 35 3.52 27.49 -21.41
C SER A 35 3.92 27.75 -19.95
N LYS A 36 3.27 27.10 -18.98
CA LYS A 36 3.53 27.28 -17.55
C LYS A 36 4.29 26.09 -17.00
N GLN A 37 5.23 26.38 -16.11
CA GLN A 37 6.06 25.41 -15.42
C GLN A 37 6.07 25.70 -13.92
N ILE A 38 6.10 24.67 -13.11
CA ILE A 38 6.27 24.76 -11.66
C ILE A 38 7.16 23.62 -11.19
N ASP A 39 8.00 23.91 -10.20
CA ASP A 39 8.80 22.89 -9.53
C ASP A 39 7.91 21.85 -8.86
N GLY A 40 8.29 20.56 -8.95
CA GLY A 40 7.50 19.45 -8.42
C GLY A 40 7.24 19.55 -6.93
N TYR A 41 8.23 19.97 -6.13
CA TYR A 41 8.05 20.12 -4.69
C TYR A 41 7.05 21.24 -4.38
N VAL A 42 7.17 22.38 -5.07
CA VAL A 42 6.22 23.51 -4.94
C VAL A 42 4.81 23.11 -5.38
N PHE A 43 4.69 22.29 -6.44
CA PHE A 43 3.41 21.72 -6.84
C PHE A 43 2.78 20.88 -5.72
N CYS A 44 3.56 20.00 -5.08
CA CYS A 44 3.08 19.18 -3.97
C CYS A 44 2.61 20.02 -2.77
N LEU A 45 3.30 21.10 -2.40
CA LEU A 45 2.83 22.03 -1.36
C LEU A 45 1.48 22.69 -1.72
N GLY A 46 1.27 22.97 -3.01
CA GLY A 46 -0.01 23.47 -3.52
C GLY A 46 -1.14 22.43 -3.44
N VAL A 47 -0.83 21.16 -3.73
CA VAL A 47 -1.76 20.02 -3.56
C VAL A 47 -2.20 19.89 -2.10
N ASP A 48 -1.29 20.00 -1.13
CA ASP A 48 -1.64 19.89 0.29
C ASP A 48 -2.57 21.01 0.74
N SER A 49 -2.26 22.23 0.32
CA SER A 49 -3.03 23.44 0.65
C SER A 49 -4.47 23.38 0.16
N LEU A 50 -4.74 22.55 -0.86
CA LEU A 50 -6.07 22.39 -1.48
C LEU A 50 -6.78 21.10 -1.05
N LYS A 51 -6.24 20.33 -0.10
CA LYS A 51 -6.82 19.06 0.36
C LYS A 51 -8.29 19.15 0.74
N ASN A 52 -8.69 20.21 1.44
CA ASN A 52 -10.09 20.40 1.85
C ASN A 52 -11.05 20.60 0.66
N PHE A 53 -10.53 20.99 -0.52
CA PHE A 53 -11.33 21.20 -1.74
C PHE A 53 -11.54 19.93 -2.56
N TYR A 54 -10.59 18.99 -2.55
CA TYR A 54 -10.74 17.70 -3.25
C TYR A 54 -10.95 16.51 -2.32
N GLY A 55 -10.94 16.70 -1.00
CA GLY A 55 -11.08 15.62 -0.01
C GLY A 55 -12.41 14.87 -0.07
N ALA A 56 -13.46 15.45 -0.66
CA ALA A 56 -14.70 14.74 -0.95
C ALA A 56 -14.55 13.65 -2.05
N ARG A 57 -13.44 13.69 -2.80
CA ARG A 57 -13.06 12.74 -3.86
C ARG A 57 -11.92 11.87 -3.35
N THR A 58 -12.26 10.89 -2.51
CA THR A 58 -11.30 9.97 -1.88
C THR A 58 -10.48 9.18 -2.91
N ASP A 59 -11.08 8.88 -4.07
CA ASP A 59 -10.44 8.28 -5.25
C ASP A 59 -9.26 9.12 -5.77
N LEU A 60 -9.51 10.40 -5.98
CA LEU A 60 -8.52 11.34 -6.49
C LEU A 60 -7.47 11.63 -5.43
N GLN A 61 -7.86 11.68 -4.16
CA GLN A 61 -6.95 11.97 -3.06
C GLN A 61 -5.87 10.89 -2.90
N GLY A 62 -6.24 9.60 -2.91
CA GLY A 62 -5.26 8.50 -2.80
C GLY A 62 -4.27 8.49 -3.97
N MET A 63 -4.80 8.58 -5.19
CA MET A 63 -4.01 8.59 -6.42
C MET A 63 -3.06 9.80 -6.52
N ILE A 64 -3.51 11.00 -6.15
CA ILE A 64 -2.64 12.17 -6.17
C ILE A 64 -1.56 12.06 -5.10
N ARG A 65 -1.90 11.60 -3.88
CA ARG A 65 -0.93 11.42 -2.80
C ARG A 65 0.17 10.42 -3.14
N SER A 66 -0.19 9.31 -3.79
CA SER A 66 0.81 8.32 -4.20
C SER A 66 1.78 8.89 -5.25
N VAL A 67 1.32 9.77 -6.14
CA VAL A 67 2.21 10.46 -7.09
C VAL A 67 3.05 11.54 -6.41
N THR A 68 2.46 12.34 -5.51
CA THR A 68 3.22 13.40 -4.79
C THR A 68 4.31 12.83 -3.90
N TYR A 69 4.10 11.65 -3.30
CA TYR A 69 5.13 10.90 -2.59
C TYR A 69 6.40 10.71 -3.45
N LEU A 70 6.25 10.21 -4.68
CA LEU A 70 7.40 10.03 -5.59
C LEU A 70 8.04 11.36 -6.01
N ILE A 71 7.25 12.43 -6.14
CA ILE A 71 7.77 13.76 -6.52
C ILE A 71 8.62 14.35 -5.39
N ARG A 72 8.16 14.24 -4.13
CA ARG A 72 8.86 14.79 -2.96
C ARG A 72 10.21 14.12 -2.75
N GLU A 73 10.26 12.81 -2.91
CA GLU A 73 11.49 12.03 -2.74
C GLU A 73 12.52 12.26 -3.85
N ALA A 74 12.16 12.89 -4.97
CA ALA A 74 13.05 13.08 -6.10
C ALA A 74 14.34 13.82 -5.74
N ILE A 75 14.27 14.84 -4.87
CA ILE A 75 15.43 15.65 -4.48
C ILE A 75 16.46 14.89 -3.63
N PHE A 76 16.04 13.82 -2.96
CA PHE A 76 16.89 13.00 -2.10
C PHE A 76 17.55 11.84 -2.86
N ARG A 77 17.21 11.64 -4.15
CA ARG A 77 17.74 10.53 -4.93
C ARG A 77 19.22 10.71 -5.28
N PRO A 78 20.04 9.67 -5.05
CA PRO A 78 21.48 9.73 -5.31
C PRO A 78 21.77 9.99 -6.79
N GLY A 79 22.80 10.78 -7.07
CA GLY A 79 23.10 11.22 -8.44
C GLY A 79 23.75 10.19 -9.34
N TYR A 80 24.32 9.14 -8.75
CA TYR A 80 24.90 7.99 -9.42
C TYR A 80 24.87 6.83 -8.43
N SER A 81 23.90 5.92 -8.59
CA SER A 81 23.94 4.62 -7.92
C SER A 81 24.06 3.55 -9.00
N MET A 82 25.30 3.23 -9.37
CA MET A 82 25.56 1.87 -9.82
C MET A 82 25.35 1.04 -8.57
N GLY A 83 24.20 0.37 -8.45
CA GLY A 83 23.93 -0.51 -7.32
C GLY A 83 25.15 -1.43 -7.15
N SER A 84 25.67 -1.52 -5.93
CA SER A 84 26.80 -2.40 -5.58
C SER A 84 26.57 -3.87 -5.93
N SER A 85 25.34 -4.21 -6.33
CA SER A 85 24.85 -5.52 -6.74
C SER A 85 24.64 -5.70 -8.26
N GLY A 86 24.91 -4.70 -9.11
CA GLY A 86 24.65 -4.79 -10.56
C GLY A 86 23.15 -4.88 -10.91
N ARG A 87 22.29 -4.45 -9.98
CA ARG A 87 20.84 -4.64 -10.01
C ARG A 87 20.13 -3.39 -10.54
N SER A 88 19.27 -3.55 -11.53
CA SER A 88 18.46 -2.46 -12.10
C SER A 88 17.19 -2.21 -11.26
N SER A 89 17.35 -1.73 -10.03
CA SER A 89 16.23 -1.29 -9.17
C SER A 89 16.45 0.15 -8.71
N LEU A 90 15.37 0.90 -8.57
CA LEU A 90 15.34 2.26 -8.01
C LEU A 90 15.29 2.28 -6.48
N ASP A 91 15.12 1.12 -5.83
CA ASP A 91 15.14 0.94 -4.37
C ASP A 91 14.18 1.90 -3.63
N ILE A 92 12.95 2.07 -4.15
CA ILE A 92 11.96 3.01 -3.59
C ILE A 92 11.36 2.45 -2.30
N CYS A 93 10.70 1.29 -2.37
CA CYS A 93 10.18 0.55 -1.22
C CYS A 93 9.83 -0.90 -1.61
N PRO A 94 9.48 -1.79 -0.66
CA PRO A 94 9.08 -3.17 -0.93
C PRO A 94 7.90 -3.27 -1.90
N LEU A 95 7.82 -4.36 -2.68
CA LEU A 95 6.79 -4.56 -3.70
C LEU A 95 5.37 -4.52 -3.12
N GLY A 96 5.16 -5.05 -1.92
CA GLY A 96 3.84 -5.01 -1.25
C GLY A 96 3.34 -3.59 -1.02
N GLU A 97 4.21 -2.67 -0.61
CA GLU A 97 3.86 -1.26 -0.42
C GLU A 97 3.60 -0.58 -1.77
N LEU A 98 4.41 -0.88 -2.80
CA LEU A 98 4.15 -0.38 -4.14
C LEU A 98 2.78 -0.84 -4.66
N MET A 99 2.45 -2.13 -4.51
CA MET A 99 1.16 -2.65 -4.93
C MET A 99 0.04 -1.94 -4.18
N ASP A 100 0.14 -1.83 -2.86
CA ASP A 100 -0.84 -1.16 -2.03
C ASP A 100 -1.08 0.31 -2.41
N MET A 101 -0.02 1.07 -2.71
CA MET A 101 -0.13 2.46 -3.13
C MET A 101 -0.68 2.63 -4.55
N TYR A 102 -0.28 1.75 -5.48
CA TYR A 102 -0.38 2.03 -6.91
C TYR A 102 -1.31 1.12 -7.72
N HIS A 103 -1.83 0.02 -7.18
CA HIS A 103 -2.66 -0.94 -7.95
C HIS A 103 -3.92 -0.31 -8.61
N ALA A 104 -4.40 0.82 -8.08
CA ALA A 104 -5.54 1.57 -8.63
C ALA A 104 -5.18 2.46 -9.84
N HIS A 105 -3.91 2.54 -10.25
CA HIS A 105 -3.51 3.27 -11.45
C HIS A 105 -3.96 2.54 -12.72
N GLU A 106 -4.29 3.32 -13.74
CA GLU A 106 -4.77 2.89 -15.03
C GLU A 106 -3.63 2.30 -15.88
N ALA A 107 -3.95 1.20 -16.56
CA ALA A 107 -3.07 0.51 -17.48
C ALA A 107 -3.86 0.01 -18.68
N THR A 108 -3.24 0.00 -19.87
CA THR A 108 -3.86 -0.59 -21.06
C THR A 108 -3.83 -2.12 -21.00
N LYS A 109 -2.73 -2.70 -20.49
CA LYS A 109 -2.61 -4.12 -20.19
C LYS A 109 -2.57 -4.31 -18.68
N ARG A 110 -3.35 -5.25 -18.14
CA ARG A 110 -3.41 -5.52 -16.69
C ARG A 110 -2.04 -5.86 -16.10
N HIS A 111 -1.22 -6.61 -16.83
CA HIS A 111 0.17 -6.92 -16.49
C HIS A 111 1.00 -5.70 -16.13
N ASP A 112 0.77 -4.55 -16.77
CA ASP A 112 1.52 -3.33 -16.51
C ASP A 112 1.31 -2.83 -15.08
N LYS A 113 0.16 -3.13 -14.44
CA LYS A 113 -0.08 -2.80 -13.02
C LYS A 113 0.94 -3.46 -12.10
N VAL A 114 1.50 -4.60 -12.51
CA VAL A 114 2.56 -5.30 -11.78
C VAL A 114 3.92 -4.89 -12.32
N TYR A 115 4.12 -4.99 -13.63
CA TYR A 115 5.44 -4.84 -14.26
C TYR A 115 6.01 -3.41 -14.17
N ALA A 116 5.16 -2.39 -14.15
CA ALA A 116 5.61 -1.02 -13.95
C ALA A 116 6.17 -0.79 -12.52
N LEU A 117 5.87 -1.65 -11.55
CA LEU A 117 6.32 -1.46 -10.17
C LEU A 117 7.57 -2.27 -9.82
N LEU A 118 7.92 -3.30 -10.60
CA LEU A 118 9.06 -4.17 -10.30
C LEU A 118 10.40 -3.42 -10.27
N GLY A 119 10.63 -2.51 -11.22
CA GLY A 119 11.84 -1.69 -11.28
C GLY A 119 11.97 -0.67 -10.14
N MET A 120 10.88 -0.40 -9.43
CA MET A 120 10.85 0.48 -8.26
C MET A 120 11.07 -0.28 -6.94
N SER A 121 10.91 -1.61 -6.95
CA SER A 121 10.92 -2.43 -5.74
C SER A 121 12.31 -2.62 -5.16
N SER A 122 12.44 -2.50 -3.84
CA SER A 122 13.65 -2.85 -3.10
C SER A 122 13.84 -4.37 -2.90
N ASP A 123 12.79 -5.16 -3.07
CA ASP A 123 12.82 -6.59 -2.76
C ASP A 123 13.71 -7.41 -3.71
N ASP A 124 14.20 -8.58 -3.27
CA ASP A 124 14.85 -9.54 -4.18
C ASP A 124 13.85 -10.35 -5.02
N LEU A 125 13.55 -9.85 -6.22
CA LEU A 125 12.61 -10.45 -7.17
C LEU A 125 13.22 -11.55 -8.05
N SER A 126 14.53 -11.86 -7.92
CA SER A 126 15.22 -12.81 -8.80
C SER A 126 14.60 -14.21 -8.82
N LYS A 127 13.97 -14.61 -7.70
CA LYS A 127 13.32 -15.92 -7.53
C LYS A 127 11.79 -15.83 -7.45
N ALA A 128 11.21 -14.65 -7.62
CA ALA A 128 9.78 -14.43 -7.45
C ALA A 128 8.95 -14.95 -8.64
N GLY A 129 9.56 -15.23 -9.78
CA GLY A 129 8.82 -15.61 -11.00
C GLY A 129 7.92 -14.51 -11.55
N LEU A 130 8.19 -13.25 -11.17
CA LEU A 130 7.43 -12.05 -11.54
C LEU A 130 8.05 -11.24 -12.67
N LEU A 131 9.07 -11.75 -13.36
CA LEU A 131 9.71 -11.00 -14.45
C LEU A 131 8.69 -10.69 -15.57
N PRO A 132 8.84 -9.55 -16.27
CA PRO A 132 7.93 -9.17 -17.34
C PRO A 132 7.83 -10.22 -18.46
N ASP A 133 6.68 -10.86 -18.57
CA ASP A 133 6.32 -11.80 -19.64
C ASP A 133 4.83 -11.68 -19.95
N TYR A 134 4.50 -10.98 -21.04
CA TYR A 134 3.12 -10.79 -21.49
C TYR A 134 2.50 -12.04 -22.13
N GLY A 135 3.26 -13.14 -22.28
CA GLY A 135 2.73 -14.43 -22.68
C GLY A 135 2.05 -15.20 -21.54
N VAL A 136 2.35 -14.84 -20.28
CA VAL A 136 1.74 -15.46 -19.10
C VAL A 136 0.30 -14.96 -18.95
N PRO A 137 -0.70 -15.85 -18.72
CA PRO A 137 -2.07 -15.45 -18.40
C PRO A 137 -2.14 -14.51 -17.18
N TRP A 138 -3.15 -13.65 -17.14
CA TRP A 138 -3.27 -12.67 -16.06
C TRP A 138 -3.52 -13.37 -14.72
N GLU A 139 -4.36 -14.41 -14.70
CA GLU A 139 -4.65 -15.17 -13.50
C GLU A 139 -3.38 -15.77 -12.88
N GLU A 140 -2.49 -16.30 -13.72
CA GLU A 140 -1.25 -16.91 -13.26
C GLU A 140 -0.29 -15.86 -12.68
N LEU A 141 -0.17 -14.70 -13.34
CA LEU A 141 0.63 -13.59 -12.82
C LEU A 141 0.11 -13.09 -11.46
N LEU A 142 -1.21 -12.90 -11.34
CA LEU A 142 -1.82 -12.43 -10.09
C LEU A 142 -1.64 -13.47 -8.98
N GLN A 143 -1.78 -14.75 -9.29
CA GLN A 143 -1.55 -15.84 -8.32
C GLN A 143 -0.10 -15.84 -7.80
N ARG A 144 0.88 -15.75 -8.70
CA ARG A 144 2.31 -15.66 -8.33
C ARG A 144 2.59 -14.43 -7.47
N LEU A 145 2.01 -13.28 -7.83
CA LEU A 145 2.14 -12.04 -7.07
C LEU A 145 1.57 -12.19 -5.66
N THR A 146 0.35 -12.72 -5.53
CA THR A 146 -0.29 -12.89 -4.21
C THR A 146 0.50 -13.81 -3.29
N LYS A 147 1.02 -14.93 -3.81
CA LYS A 147 1.87 -15.84 -3.04
C LYS A 147 3.19 -15.19 -2.62
N TYR A 148 3.81 -14.44 -3.53
CA TYR A 148 5.03 -13.70 -3.24
C TYR A 148 4.83 -12.67 -2.10
N LEU A 149 3.72 -11.93 -2.12
CA LEU A 149 3.44 -10.86 -1.16
C LEU A 149 3.02 -11.37 0.22
N LEU A 150 2.39 -12.55 0.28
CA LEU A 150 1.84 -13.11 1.51
C LEU A 150 2.63 -14.34 1.97
N SER A 151 2.42 -15.49 1.32
CA SER A 151 3.12 -16.73 1.60
C SER A 151 2.85 -17.75 0.49
N GLU A 152 3.77 -18.69 0.28
CA GLU A 152 3.56 -19.85 -0.59
C GLU A 152 2.55 -20.86 -0.02
N GLU A 153 2.29 -20.83 1.29
CA GLU A 153 1.40 -21.77 1.98
C GLU A 153 -0.09 -21.48 1.77
N ILE A 154 -0.45 -20.31 1.24
CA ILE A 154 -1.85 -19.93 1.05
C ILE A 154 -2.45 -20.56 -0.21
N SER A 155 -3.76 -20.76 -0.20
CA SER A 155 -4.53 -21.08 -1.40
C SER A 155 -5.02 -19.78 -2.05
N VAL A 156 -4.79 -19.63 -3.35
CA VAL A 156 -5.19 -18.44 -4.11
C VAL A 156 -5.96 -18.87 -5.35
N GLU A 157 -7.15 -18.31 -5.52
CA GLU A 157 -8.01 -18.46 -6.70
C GLU A 157 -8.08 -17.09 -7.43
N THR A 158 -7.87 -17.11 -8.74
CA THR A 158 -7.78 -15.93 -9.62
C THR A 158 -8.47 -16.22 -10.95
N TRP A 159 -8.75 -15.19 -11.74
CA TRP A 159 -9.41 -15.31 -13.05
C TRP A 159 -8.77 -14.36 -14.07
N ASP A 160 -8.69 -14.79 -15.33
CA ASP A 160 -8.08 -13.99 -16.39
C ASP A 160 -8.84 -12.68 -16.69
N ASP A 161 -10.16 -12.69 -16.51
CA ASP A 161 -11.02 -11.55 -16.82
C ASP A 161 -11.18 -10.56 -15.66
N LYS A 162 -10.65 -10.87 -14.47
CA LYS A 162 -10.85 -10.08 -13.24
C LYS A 162 -9.55 -9.65 -12.57
N GLU A 163 -9.54 -8.46 -11.97
CA GLU A 163 -8.45 -8.01 -11.09
C GLU A 163 -8.75 -8.33 -9.61
N ILE A 164 -9.11 -9.59 -9.35
CA ILE A 164 -9.51 -10.07 -8.02
C ILE A 164 -8.76 -11.36 -7.69
N ALA A 165 -8.24 -11.45 -6.47
CA ALA A 165 -7.72 -12.69 -5.90
C ALA A 165 -8.51 -13.09 -4.65
N VAL A 166 -8.99 -14.33 -4.61
CA VAL A 166 -9.60 -14.93 -3.41
C VAL A 166 -8.56 -15.79 -2.72
N ILE A 167 -8.30 -15.49 -1.44
CA ILE A 167 -7.21 -16.08 -0.66
C ILE A 167 -7.82 -16.82 0.51
N LYS A 168 -7.47 -18.10 0.64
CA LYS A 168 -7.80 -18.93 1.79
C LYS A 168 -6.53 -19.23 2.55
N SER A 169 -6.48 -18.86 3.83
CA SER A 169 -5.32 -19.07 4.67
C SER A 169 -5.72 -19.16 6.14
N LYS A 170 -4.87 -19.80 6.95
CA LYS A 170 -4.97 -19.68 8.40
C LYS A 170 -4.32 -18.38 8.85
N GLY A 171 -4.81 -17.81 9.95
CA GLY A 171 -4.29 -16.57 10.47
C GLY A 171 -4.60 -16.38 11.95
N VAL A 172 -4.15 -15.24 12.46
CA VAL A 172 -4.50 -14.72 13.78
C VAL A 172 -4.88 -13.25 13.66
N ILE A 173 -5.92 -12.84 14.38
CA ILE A 173 -6.25 -11.41 14.56
C ILE A 173 -5.37 -10.88 15.67
N LEU A 174 -4.64 -9.82 15.38
CA LEU A 174 -3.72 -9.19 16.32
C LEU A 174 -4.35 -8.00 17.01
N GLY A 175 -5.25 -7.30 16.33
CA GLY A 175 -5.85 -6.08 16.84
C GLY A 175 -6.74 -5.41 15.82
N LYS A 176 -7.11 -4.17 16.13
CA LYS A 176 -7.92 -3.31 15.27
C LYS A 176 -7.35 -1.90 15.23
N VAL A 177 -7.58 -1.23 14.12
CA VAL A 177 -7.37 0.21 13.98
C VAL A 177 -8.42 0.93 14.84
N SER A 178 -7.98 1.89 15.63
CA SER A 178 -8.84 2.74 16.47
C SER A 178 -8.95 4.18 15.96
N SER A 179 -7.93 4.64 15.22
CA SER A 179 -7.89 6.00 14.69
C SER A 179 -6.92 6.09 13.51
N VAL A 180 -7.24 6.95 12.55
CA VAL A 180 -6.39 7.25 11.39
C VAL A 180 -6.18 8.75 11.32
N GLN A 181 -4.92 9.16 11.41
CA GLN A 181 -4.48 10.54 11.39
C GLN A 181 -3.78 10.82 10.07
N SER A 182 -4.39 11.68 9.25
CA SER A 182 -3.75 12.14 8.03
C SER A 182 -2.84 13.33 8.37
N ASP A 183 -1.61 13.07 8.81
CA ASP A 183 -0.65 14.14 9.08
C ASP A 183 -0.01 14.61 7.77
N MET A 184 -0.11 15.91 7.48
CA MET A 184 0.48 16.52 6.29
C MET A 184 1.98 16.78 6.43
N ALA A 185 2.53 16.70 7.65
CA ALA A 185 3.95 16.88 7.90
C ALA A 185 4.78 15.61 7.61
N LEU A 186 4.13 14.45 7.39
CA LEU A 186 4.79 13.15 7.25
C LEU A 186 5.01 12.71 5.79
N ASP A 187 5.19 13.63 4.85
CA ASP A 187 5.62 13.30 3.48
C ASP A 187 4.72 12.25 2.79
N ASP A 188 3.41 12.53 2.76
CA ASP A 188 2.37 11.65 2.19
C ASP A 188 2.18 10.28 2.91
N ARG A 189 2.70 10.15 4.14
CA ARG A 189 2.38 9.03 5.06
C ARG A 189 1.13 9.31 5.90
N GLN A 190 0.63 8.27 6.58
CA GLN A 190 -0.50 8.34 7.51
C GLN A 190 -0.13 7.71 8.86
N GLY A 191 -0.57 8.35 9.94
CA GLY A 191 -0.51 7.81 11.29
C GLY A 191 -1.72 6.92 11.55
N VAL A 192 -1.53 5.72 12.06
CA VAL A 192 -2.58 4.75 12.36
C VAL A 192 -2.41 4.30 13.80
N ASP A 193 -3.42 4.59 14.62
CA ASP A 193 -3.48 4.09 15.99
C ASP A 193 -4.13 2.71 15.98
N VAL A 194 -3.48 1.78 16.67
CA VAL A 194 -3.84 0.37 16.70
C VAL A 194 -4.03 -0.06 18.14
N ILE A 195 -5.09 -0.81 18.41
CA ILE A 195 -5.30 -1.51 19.67
C ILE A 195 -5.06 -2.99 19.44
N PHE A 196 -4.02 -3.53 20.05
CA PHE A 196 -3.70 -4.95 20.04
C PHE A 196 -4.48 -5.70 21.11
N THR A 197 -5.05 -6.84 20.72
CA THR A 197 -5.69 -7.79 21.63
C THR A 197 -4.69 -8.89 22.00
N ASN A 198 -4.64 -9.27 23.28
CA ASN A 198 -3.63 -10.17 23.85
C ASN A 198 -3.24 -11.33 22.95
N ILE A 199 -1.97 -11.35 22.55
CA ILE A 199 -1.35 -12.52 21.94
C ILE A 199 -0.97 -13.48 23.09
N PRO A 200 -1.48 -14.73 23.12
CA PRO A 200 -1.19 -15.66 24.20
C PRO A 200 0.32 -15.94 24.33
N GLY A 201 0.88 -15.80 25.54
CA GLY A 201 2.24 -16.27 25.86
C GLY A 201 3.26 -15.25 26.38
N HIS A 202 2.88 -13.99 26.66
CA HIS A 202 3.77 -13.04 27.32
C HIS A 202 3.79 -13.26 28.86
N PRO A 203 4.95 -13.24 29.54
CA PRO A 203 5.03 -13.26 30.99
C PRO A 203 4.71 -11.85 31.50
N GLY A 204 3.45 -11.64 31.88
CA GLY A 204 2.94 -10.34 32.32
C GLY A 204 1.63 -10.06 31.62
N ASP A 205 0.56 -10.19 32.40
CA ASP A 205 -0.86 -10.03 32.05
C ASP A 205 -1.17 -8.59 31.58
N MET A 206 -0.62 -8.15 30.46
CA MET A 206 -1.02 -6.89 29.83
C MET A 206 -2.32 -7.14 29.09
N GLY A 207 -3.35 -6.37 29.42
CA GLY A 207 -4.58 -6.30 28.62
C GLY A 207 -4.34 -5.62 27.26
N GLU A 208 -5.41 -5.08 26.67
CA GLU A 208 -5.33 -4.31 25.43
C GLU A 208 -4.23 -3.23 25.52
N TRP A 209 -3.37 -3.17 24.50
CA TRP A 209 -2.31 -2.15 24.42
C TRP A 209 -2.37 -1.41 23.09
N GLY A 210 -2.09 -0.10 23.16
CA GLY A 210 -2.09 0.78 22.01
C GLY A 210 -0.71 0.92 21.37
N ALA A 211 -0.68 1.01 20.04
CA ALA A 211 0.50 1.33 19.25
C ALA A 211 0.19 2.43 18.24
N HIS A 212 1.14 3.32 18.00
CA HIS A 212 1.09 4.25 16.88
C HIS A 212 1.98 3.74 15.74
N TRP A 213 1.40 3.60 14.54
CA TRP A 213 2.07 3.16 13.33
C TRP A 213 2.13 4.31 12.32
N THR A 214 3.28 4.45 11.64
CA THR A 214 3.40 5.30 10.46
C THR A 214 3.41 4.39 9.24
N LEU A 215 2.38 4.49 8.39
CA LEU A 215 2.21 3.70 7.18
C LEU A 215 2.16 4.60 5.94
N GLN A 216 2.44 4.02 4.77
CA GLN A 216 2.18 4.70 3.50
C GLN A 216 0.67 4.87 3.27
N VAL A 217 0.28 5.88 2.48
CA VAL A 217 -1.11 6.04 2.05
C VAL A 217 -1.45 4.97 1.02
N SER A 218 -2.38 4.09 1.38
CA SER A 218 -2.89 3.00 0.56
C SER A 218 -3.91 3.49 -0.48
N ALA A 219 -4.05 2.77 -1.59
CA ALA A 219 -5.08 3.04 -2.58
C ALA A 219 -6.50 2.85 -2.02
N LYS A 220 -6.71 1.89 -1.10
CA LYS A 220 -7.92 1.77 -0.29
C LYS A 220 -7.69 2.40 1.09
N SER A 221 -8.48 3.40 1.46
CA SER A 221 -8.27 4.08 2.75
C SER A 221 -8.50 3.15 3.95
N ILE A 222 -7.53 3.15 4.87
CA ILE A 222 -7.64 2.57 6.20
C ILE A 222 -8.65 3.39 7.02
N ARG A 223 -9.43 2.72 7.85
CA ARG A 223 -10.49 3.32 8.68
C ARG A 223 -10.49 2.73 10.09
N ASP A 224 -11.14 3.45 11.00
CA ASP A 224 -11.49 2.91 12.31
C ASP A 224 -12.26 1.58 12.17
N GLY A 225 -11.91 0.59 12.99
CA GLY A 225 -12.47 -0.74 12.95
C GLY A 225 -11.81 -1.72 11.96
N ASP A 226 -10.92 -1.26 11.08
CA ASP A 226 -10.14 -2.17 10.23
C ASP A 226 -9.30 -3.12 11.10
N ILE A 227 -9.20 -4.38 10.69
CA ILE A 227 -8.62 -5.46 11.49
C ILE A 227 -7.20 -5.70 11.03
N ILE A 228 -6.30 -5.89 11.99
CA ILE A 228 -4.92 -6.29 11.72
C ILE A 228 -4.81 -7.78 11.98
N CYS A 229 -4.42 -8.52 10.94
CA CYS A 229 -4.18 -9.95 11.04
C CYS A 229 -2.79 -10.33 10.54
N LEU A 230 -2.30 -11.47 11.02
CA LEU A 230 -1.13 -12.12 10.47
C LEU A 230 -1.56 -13.47 9.88
N LEU A 231 -1.25 -13.68 8.61
CA LEU A 231 -1.50 -14.94 7.92
C LEU A 231 -0.36 -15.93 8.15
N GLN A 232 -0.68 -17.21 8.14
CA GLN A 232 0.29 -18.27 8.27
C GLN A 232 1.34 -18.16 7.15
N GLY A 233 2.62 -18.24 7.55
CA GLY A 233 3.76 -18.12 6.65
C GLY A 233 4.08 -16.70 6.17
N ALA A 234 3.24 -15.70 6.49
CA ALA A 234 3.52 -14.31 6.15
C ALA A 234 4.47 -13.65 7.16
N SER A 235 5.36 -12.79 6.67
CA SER A 235 6.31 -12.04 7.50
C SER A 235 5.77 -10.67 7.94
N LYS A 236 4.76 -10.16 7.23
CA LYS A 236 4.15 -8.84 7.45
C LYS A 236 2.66 -8.98 7.76
N PRO A 237 2.09 -8.09 8.59
CA PRO A 237 0.66 -8.06 8.85
C PRO A 237 -0.13 -7.62 7.61
N THR A 238 -1.39 -8.05 7.55
CA THR A 238 -2.35 -7.59 6.54
C THR A 238 -3.46 -6.82 7.27
N ILE A 239 -3.88 -5.70 6.68
CA ILE A 239 -5.02 -4.92 7.19
C ILE A 239 -6.25 -5.30 6.35
N ILE A 240 -7.30 -5.75 7.02
CA ILE A 240 -8.50 -6.28 6.39
C ILE A 240 -9.75 -5.61 6.96
N ARG A 241 -10.82 -5.59 6.16
CA ARG A 241 -12.14 -5.09 6.57
C ARG A 241 -13.18 -6.17 6.38
N LEU A 242 -14.05 -6.36 7.38
CA LEU A 242 -15.20 -7.26 7.24
C LEU A 242 -16.21 -6.68 6.23
N SER A 243 -16.58 -7.47 5.23
CA SER A 243 -17.56 -7.13 4.21
C SER A 243 -18.55 -8.28 4.09
N GLU A 244 -19.77 -8.07 4.58
CA GLU A 244 -20.83 -9.09 4.67
C GLU A 244 -20.35 -10.39 5.35
N ASP A 245 -19.90 -11.38 4.57
CA ASP A 245 -19.45 -12.72 5.01
C ASP A 245 -17.98 -13.03 4.70
N TYR A 246 -17.21 -12.09 4.13
CA TYR A 246 -15.78 -12.24 3.84
C TYR A 246 -14.97 -11.03 4.31
N PHE A 247 -13.65 -11.09 4.17
CA PHE A 247 -12.77 -9.97 4.48
C PHE A 247 -12.14 -9.38 3.22
N VAL A 248 -12.25 -8.07 3.03
CA VAL A 248 -11.54 -7.36 1.96
C VAL A 248 -10.15 -6.98 2.45
N ILE A 249 -9.12 -7.20 1.64
CA ILE A 249 -7.78 -6.69 1.91
C ILE A 249 -7.77 -5.18 1.61
N ILE A 250 -7.43 -4.40 2.64
CA ILE A 250 -7.22 -2.96 2.56
C ILE A 250 -5.75 -2.64 2.29
N MET A 251 -4.85 -3.34 2.98
CA MET A 251 -3.40 -3.23 2.77
C MET A 251 -2.74 -4.60 2.86
N ILE A 252 -1.98 -4.95 1.82
CA ILE A 252 -1.26 -6.22 1.72
C ILE A 252 0.17 -6.05 2.27
N GLY A 253 0.48 -6.78 3.36
CA GLY A 253 1.83 -6.77 3.93
C GLY A 253 2.28 -5.39 4.44
N ALA A 254 1.56 -4.82 5.40
CA ALA A 254 1.84 -3.52 5.99
C ALA A 254 3.24 -3.47 6.64
N THR A 255 4.11 -2.60 6.16
CA THR A 255 5.44 -2.39 6.77
C THR A 255 5.36 -1.24 7.78
N THR A 256 5.68 -1.50 9.05
CA THR A 256 5.86 -0.42 10.02
C THR A 256 7.26 0.19 9.85
N LEU A 257 7.31 1.47 9.47
CA LEU A 257 8.56 2.20 9.16
C LEU A 257 9.41 2.53 10.41
N GLU A 258 8.82 2.47 11.60
CA GLU A 258 9.47 2.77 12.87
C GLU A 258 9.12 1.73 13.92
N ASP A 259 9.90 1.68 15.00
CA ASP A 259 9.52 0.96 16.20
C ASP A 259 8.16 1.51 16.69
N MET A 260 7.23 0.60 17.03
CA MET A 260 5.88 0.94 17.42
C MET A 260 5.91 1.70 18.74
N LYS A 261 5.48 2.96 18.72
CA LYS A 261 5.35 3.77 19.94
C LYS A 261 4.20 3.22 20.76
N THR A 262 4.48 2.83 22.00
CA THR A 262 3.49 2.41 23.00
C THR A 262 3.48 3.40 24.16
N GLY A 263 2.44 3.36 25.00
CA GLY A 263 2.38 4.19 26.20
C GLY A 263 3.53 3.98 27.20
N SER A 264 4.29 2.87 27.06
CA SER A 264 5.43 2.50 27.91
C SER A 264 6.79 2.54 27.21
N GLY A 265 6.87 2.94 25.94
CA GLY A 265 8.12 3.03 25.19
C GLY A 265 7.99 2.63 23.71
N TYR A 266 8.87 1.76 23.24
CA TYR A 266 8.95 1.31 21.84
C TYR A 266 8.94 -0.23 21.76
N THR A 267 8.12 -0.78 20.87
CA THR A 267 8.02 -2.23 20.61
C THR A 267 8.30 -2.53 19.14
N LYS A 268 9.04 -3.61 18.88
CA LYS A 268 9.38 -4.03 17.52
C LYS A 268 8.34 -5.03 16.99
N TRP A 269 8.03 -4.94 15.70
CA TRP A 269 7.19 -5.93 15.02
C TRP A 269 7.70 -7.36 15.19
N SER A 270 9.02 -7.56 15.19
CA SER A 270 9.62 -8.88 15.40
C SER A 270 9.24 -9.53 16.74
N LYS A 271 9.01 -8.73 17.79
CA LYS A 271 8.53 -9.25 19.09
C LYS A 271 7.08 -9.71 18.99
N VAL A 272 6.24 -8.94 18.29
CA VAL A 272 4.84 -9.31 18.02
C VAL A 272 4.81 -10.62 17.24
N LEU A 273 5.61 -10.74 16.18
CA LEU A 273 5.72 -11.95 15.36
C LEU A 273 6.15 -13.18 16.19
N GLN A 274 7.16 -13.03 17.05
CA GLN A 274 7.64 -14.10 17.94
C GLN A 274 6.60 -14.55 18.98
N SER A 275 5.67 -13.66 19.36
CA SER A 275 4.62 -14.00 20.31
C SER A 275 3.48 -14.82 19.70
N VAL A 276 3.33 -14.84 18.38
CA VAL A 276 2.29 -15.62 17.70
C VAL A 276 2.67 -17.10 17.73
N GLN A 277 2.03 -17.85 18.62
CA GLN A 277 2.31 -19.28 18.82
C GLN A 277 1.47 -20.20 17.92
N SER A 278 0.29 -19.75 17.48
CA SER A 278 -0.62 -20.56 16.68
C SER A 278 -1.50 -19.72 15.77
N PHE A 279 -1.82 -20.28 14.60
CA PHE A 279 -2.76 -19.72 13.63
C PHE A 279 -4.08 -20.49 13.75
N THR A 280 -5.05 -19.89 14.44
CA THR A 280 -6.24 -20.59 14.93
C THR A 280 -7.50 -20.33 14.11
N ARG A 281 -7.47 -19.35 13.20
CA ARG A 281 -8.65 -18.92 12.43
C ARG A 281 -8.43 -19.18 10.96
N ASP A 282 -9.45 -19.71 10.29
CA ASP A 282 -9.51 -19.75 8.84
C ASP A 282 -10.02 -18.40 8.32
N PHE A 283 -9.34 -17.86 7.31
CA PHE A 283 -9.69 -16.62 6.64
C PHE A 283 -10.06 -16.89 5.20
N ILE A 284 -11.12 -16.22 4.74
CA ILE A 284 -11.42 -16.00 3.33
C ILE A 284 -11.23 -14.51 3.09
N LEU A 285 -10.15 -14.18 2.39
CA LEU A 285 -9.80 -12.81 2.05
C LEU A 285 -10.03 -12.57 0.57
N VAL A 286 -10.46 -11.36 0.22
CA VAL A 286 -10.64 -10.91 -1.16
C VAL A 286 -9.74 -9.70 -1.38
N TRP A 287 -8.78 -9.85 -2.28
CA TRP A 287 -7.98 -8.74 -2.77
C TRP A 287 -8.56 -8.24 -4.10
N ASP A 288 -9.44 -7.25 -3.99
CA ASP A 288 -10.20 -6.70 -5.12
C ASP A 288 -9.62 -5.35 -5.57
N TRP A 289 -9.16 -5.26 -6.83
CA TRP A 289 -8.67 -4.02 -7.44
C TRP A 289 -9.70 -3.32 -8.34
N GLU A 290 -10.80 -3.99 -8.68
CA GLU A 290 -11.85 -3.45 -9.55
C GLU A 290 -12.76 -2.47 -8.81
N ASN A 291 -12.99 -2.75 -7.52
CA ASN A 291 -13.85 -1.94 -6.66
C ASN A 291 -13.06 -1.33 -5.48
N PRO A 292 -12.26 -0.27 -5.72
CA PRO A 292 -11.64 0.47 -4.63
C PRO A 292 -12.67 1.21 -3.74
N LEU A 293 -13.95 1.23 -4.13
CA LEU A 293 -15.03 1.92 -3.46
C LEU A 293 -16.08 0.94 -2.94
N GLU A 294 -16.12 0.74 -1.62
CA GLU A 294 -17.36 0.31 -0.97
C GLU A 294 -18.38 1.46 -1.13
N LYS A 295 -19.36 1.26 -2.02
CA LYS A 295 -20.58 2.08 -2.02
C LYS A 295 -21.25 1.85 -0.67
N TRP A 296 -21.38 2.91 0.12
CA TRP A 296 -22.14 2.93 1.36
C TRP A 296 -23.54 2.33 1.14
N GLN A 297 -23.81 1.15 1.70
CA GLN A 297 -25.17 0.79 2.07
C GLN A 297 -25.34 1.21 3.52
N SER A 298 -26.05 2.31 3.73
CA SER A 298 -26.54 2.68 5.06
C SER A 298 -27.50 1.57 5.52
N PRO A 299 -27.42 1.09 6.77
CA PRO A 299 -28.51 0.29 7.32
C PRO A 299 -29.74 1.20 7.43
N GLY A 300 -30.81 0.79 6.75
CA GLY A 300 -32.14 1.38 6.90
C GLY A 300 -32.81 0.98 8.21
#